data_AF-A0A968FQH7-F1
#
_entry.id   AF-A0A968FQH7-F1
#
_cell.length_a   1.000
_cell.length_b   1.000
_cell.length_c   1.000
_cell.angle_alpha   90.00
_cell.angle_beta   90.00
_cell.angle_gamma   90.00
#
_symmetry.space_group_name_H-M   'P 1'
#
loop_
_entity.id
_entity.type
_entity.pdbx_description
1 polymer ?
#
loop_
_entity_poly.entity_id
_entity_poly.type
_entity_poly.pdbx_seq_one_letter_code
_entity_poly.pdbx_strand_id
1 'polypeptide(L)' 'VLGEMVNCPGGGGANGSLDDLYREVFADVPVPIVSHFPIGHGREMWTLPFGVEATLQAGARTLKFSHCGVV' A
#
# COMPACT_ATOMS: atom_id res chain seq x y z
N VAL A 1 0.70 4.35 -0.94
CA VAL A 1 0.94 2.91 -1.20
C VAL A 1 0.80 2.18 0.11
N LEU A 2 -0.01 1.12 0.16
CA LEU A 2 -0.25 0.32 1.35
C LEU A 2 0.28 -1.10 1.10
N GLY A 3 1.10 -1.60 2.01
CA GLY A 3 1.67 -2.94 1.91
C GLY A 3 0.63 -4.03 2.16
N GLU A 4 0.94 -5.25 1.73
CA GLU A 4 0.17 -6.45 2.08
C GLU A 4 0.10 -6.62 3.60
N MET A 5 -1.12 -6.67 4.13
CA MET A 5 -1.38 -7.00 5.53
C MET A 5 -2.06 -8.36 5.57
N VAL A 6 -1.38 -9.33 6.18
CA VAL A 6 -1.85 -10.72 6.27
C VAL A 6 -2.23 -11.06 7.70
N ASN A 7 -3.11 -12.04 7.87
CA ASN A 7 -3.59 -12.50 9.18
C ASN A 7 -4.27 -11.41 10.01
N CYS A 8 -4.89 -10.42 9.36
CA CYS A 8 -5.65 -9.38 10.05
C CYS A 8 -7.02 -9.94 10.45
N PRO A 9 -7.32 -10.09 11.75
CA PRO A 9 -8.65 -10.52 12.17
C PRO A 9 -9.65 -9.41 11.83
N GLY A 10 -10.77 -9.78 11.19
CA GLY A 10 -11.87 -8.85 10.97
C GLY A 10 -12.37 -8.32 12.32
N GLY A 11 -12.40 -7.00 12.48
CA GLY A 11 -12.72 -6.38 13.76
C GLY A 11 -14.20 -6.54 14.11
N GLY A 12 -14.54 -7.55 14.92
CA GLY A 12 -15.71 -7.62 15.83
C GLY A 12 -17.14 -7.40 15.32
N GLY A 13 -17.32 -6.94 14.09
CA GLY A 13 -18.59 -6.62 13.43
C GLY A 13 -18.49 -6.99 11.96
N ALA A 14 -19.62 -7.38 11.39
CA ALA A 14 -19.74 -8.13 10.14
C ALA A 14 -18.77 -7.72 9.01
N ASN A 15 -17.99 -8.70 8.54
CA ASN A 15 -17.55 -8.85 7.15
C ASN A 15 -16.72 -7.73 6.47
N GLY A 16 -16.19 -6.74 7.19
CA GLY A 16 -15.33 -5.73 6.57
C GLY A 16 -13.96 -6.29 6.22
N SER A 17 -13.62 -6.36 4.93
CA SER A 17 -12.23 -6.59 4.51
C SER A 17 -11.38 -5.34 4.78
N LEU A 18 -10.06 -5.48 4.87
CA LEU A 18 -9.17 -4.32 4.93
C LEU A 18 -9.35 -3.37 3.74
N ASP A 19 -9.72 -3.89 2.57
CA ASP A 19 -10.02 -3.07 1.40
C ASP A 19 -11.28 -2.22 1.59
N ASP A 20 -12.28 -2.73 2.30
CA ASP A 20 -13.48 -1.96 2.63
C ASP A 20 -13.15 -0.85 3.63
N LEU A 21 -12.31 -1.15 4.63
CA LEU A 21 -11.79 -0.15 5.56
C LEU A 21 -11.00 0.95 4.83
N TYR A 22 -10.13 0.59 3.87
CA TYR A 22 -9.40 1.60 3.09
C TYR A 22 -10.34 2.48 2.27
N ARG A 23 -11.36 1.89 1.63
CA ARG A 23 -12.37 2.66 0.88
C ARG A 23 -13.13 3.62 1.78
N GLU A 24 -13.50 3.20 2.99
CA GLU A 24 -14.18 4.04 3.97
C GLU A 24 -13.29 5.18 4.46
N VAL A 25 -12.08 4.85 4.95
CA VAL A 25 -11.15 5.83 5.54
C VAL A 25 -10.69 6.88 4.53
N PHE A 26 -10.48 6.48 3.27
CA PHE A 26 -10.01 7.37 2.22
C PHE A 26 -11.11 7.87 1.27
N ALA A 27 -12.39 7.66 1.60
CA ALA A 27 -13.51 8.02 0.74
C ALA A 27 -13.45 9.48 0.23
N ASP A 28 -13.05 10.40 1.11
CA ASP A 28 -13.02 11.84 0.83
C ASP A 28 -11.61 12.37 0.53
N VAL A 29 -10.62 11.50 0.32
CA VAL A 29 -9.24 11.88 0.04
C VAL A 29 -8.94 11.67 -1.45
N PRO A 30 -8.83 12.74 -2.27
CA PRO A 30 -8.68 12.63 -3.72
C PRO A 30 -7.22 12.32 -4.11
N VAL A 31 -6.68 11.20 -3.62
CA VAL A 31 -5.31 10.75 -3.89
C VAL A 31 -5.31 9.33 -4.45
N PRO A 32 -4.36 8.99 -5.35
CA PRO A 32 -4.25 7.63 -5.86
C PRO A 32 -3.75 6.67 -4.77
N ILE A 33 -4.48 5.57 -4.57
CA ILE A 33 -4.15 4.54 -3.58
C ILE A 33 -3.91 3.22 -4.30
N VAL A 34 -2.83 2.54 -3.90
CA VAL A 34 -2.56 1.14 -4.26
C VAL A 34 -2.42 0.37 -2.96
N SER A 35 -3.28 -0.63 -2.75
CA SER A 35 -3.18 -1.61 -1.67
C SER A 35 -2.53 -2.91 -2.14
N HIS A 36 -2.17 -3.76 -1.18
CA HIS A 36 -1.52 -5.06 -1.40
C HIS A 36 -0.20 -4.97 -2.17
N PHE A 37 0.58 -3.92 -1.92
CA PHE A 37 1.91 -3.78 -2.49
C PHE A 37 2.89 -4.71 -1.73
N PRO A 38 3.88 -5.37 -2.39
CA PRO A 38 4.73 -6.41 -1.79
C PRO A 38 5.82 -5.86 -0.84
N ILE A 39 5.41 -5.00 0.09
CA ILE A 39 6.24 -4.22 1.03
C ILE A 39 5.70 -4.36 2.47
N GLY A 40 4.82 -5.33 2.68
CA GLY A 40 4.19 -5.63 3.96
C GLY A 40 4.69 -6.95 4.54
N HIS A 41 3.84 -7.66 5.28
CA HIS A 41 4.18 -8.95 5.90
C HIS A 41 3.73 -10.15 5.04
N GLY A 42 3.53 -9.92 3.75
CA GLY A 42 3.12 -10.95 2.79
C GLY A 42 4.24 -11.96 2.50
N ARG A 43 4.04 -12.75 1.45
CA ARG A 43 5.04 -13.73 0.99
C ARG A 43 6.33 -13.05 0.53
N GLU A 44 6.19 -11.88 -0.09
CA GLU A 44 7.30 -11.06 -0.55
C GLU A 44 7.41 -9.80 0.32
N MET A 45 8.64 -9.43 0.66
CA MET A 45 8.96 -8.28 1.50
C MET A 45 10.03 -7.44 0.82
N TRP A 46 9.62 -6.70 -0.22
CA TRP A 46 10.54 -5.89 -1.00
C TRP A 46 11.12 -4.76 -0.13
N THR A 47 12.42 -4.56 -0.26
CA THR A 47 13.10 -3.43 0.39
C THR A 47 12.75 -2.15 -0.33
N LEU A 48 12.35 -1.12 0.42
CA LEU A 48 12.06 0.21 -0.10
C LEU A 48 13.10 1.21 0.38
N PRO A 49 13.67 2.03 -0.51
CA PRO A 49 14.48 3.16 -0.09
C PRO A 49 13.58 4.27 0.46
N PHE A 50 13.84 4.69 1.70
CA PHE A 50 13.15 5.83 2.32
C PHE A 50 13.88 7.14 2.04
N GLY A 51 13.13 8.25 1.99
CA GLY A 51 13.68 9.57 1.69
C GLY A 51 13.97 9.84 0.21
N VAL A 52 13.74 8.85 -0.66
CA VAL A 52 13.90 8.95 -2.12
C VAL A 52 12.57 9.35 -2.76
N GLU A 53 12.62 10.32 -3.67
CA GLU A 53 11.45 10.73 -4.44
C GLU A 53 10.97 9.59 -5.36
N ALA A 54 9.66 9.40 -5.47
CA ALA A 54 9.07 8.37 -6.30
C ALA A 54 7.77 8.83 -6.97
N THR A 55 7.51 8.29 -8.17
CA THR A 55 6.23 8.44 -8.88
C THR A 55 5.40 7.18 -8.73
N LEU A 56 4.18 7.32 -8.23
CA LEU A 56 3.16 6.27 -8.21
C LEU A 56 2.26 6.39 -9.45
N GLN A 57 2.13 5.31 -10.22
CA GLN A 57 1.12 5.17 -11.27
C GLN A 57 0.11 4.10 -10.85
N ALA A 58 -0.96 4.52 -10.17
CA ALA A 58 -1.88 3.58 -9.52
C ALA A 58 -2.61 2.65 -10.50
N GLY A 59 -3.03 3.14 -11.67
CA GLY A 59 -3.69 2.33 -12.69
C GLY A 59 -2.80 1.21 -13.25
N ALA A 60 -1.50 1.46 -13.35
CA ALA A 60 -0.50 0.46 -13.76
C ALA A 60 0.08 -0.33 -12.57
N ARG A 61 -0.26 0.06 -11.33
CA ARG A 61 0.29 -0.46 -10.07
C ARG A 61 1.83 -0.42 -10.02
N THR A 62 2.45 0.62 -10.56
CA THR A 62 3.91 0.78 -10.57
C THR A 62 4.36 1.93 -9.65
N LEU A 63 5.48 1.71 -8.95
CA LEU A 63 6.18 2.72 -8.16
C LEU A 63 7.59 2.86 -8.74
N LYS A 64 7.94 4.06 -9.21
CA LYS A 64 9.25 4.34 -9.81
C LYS A 64 10.02 5.32 -8.93
N PHE A 65 11.23 4.94 -8.52
CA PHE A 65 12.14 5.82 -7.78
C PHE A 65 12.92 6.73 -8.73
N SER A 66 13.11 7.98 -8.35
CA SER A 66 13.82 8.99 -9.13
C SER A 66 15.35 8.83 -9.07
N HIS A 67 15.88 8.14 -8.06
CA HIS A 67 17.32 7.94 -7.85
C HIS A 67 17.60 6.67 -7.03
N CYS A 68 18.88 6.28 -6.97
CA CYS A 68 19.36 5.20 -6.10
C CYS A 68 19.15 5.58 -4.63
N GLY A 69 18.70 4.63 -3.81
CA GLY A 69 18.55 4.81 -2.36
C GLY A 69 19.76 4.42 -1.52
N VAL A 70 20.87 4.08 -2.17
CA VAL A 70 22.17 3.82 -1.54
C VAL A 70 23.11 4.94 -1.96
N VAL A 71 23.80 5.52 -0.98
CA VAL A 71 24.75 6.62 -1.13
C VAL A 71 26.18 6.09 -1.13
#